data_AF-A0A836U9F6-F1
#
_entry.id   AF-A0A836U9F6-F1
#
_cell.length_a   1.000
_cell.length_b   1.000
_cell.length_c   1.000
_cell.angle_alpha   90.00
_cell.angle_beta   90.00
_cell.angle_gamma   90.00
#
_symmetry.space_group_name_H-M   'P 1'
#
loop_
_entity.id
_entity.type
_entity.pdbx_description
1 polymer ?
#
loop_
_entity_poly.entity_id
_entity_poly.type
_entity_poly.pdbx_seq_one_letter_code
_entity_poly.pdbx_strand_id
1 'polypeptide(L)'
;MDKLIPHLSTPNHTDGIRWSLDLRYQRTGTPTGRDYYPVFVARSRDQPDNELTEYEVWRDRWEQAVSKIPPPDRPRRSDGRIQPCSVEIQS
;
A
#
# COMPACT_ATOMS: atom_id res chain seq x y z
N MET A 1 -10.41 -11.19 -2.02
CA MET A 1 -10.46 -11.59 -3.44
C MET A 1 -9.04 -11.87 -3.89
N ASP A 2 -8.76 -13.03 -4.48
CA ASP A 2 -7.42 -13.29 -5.01
C ASP A 2 -7.12 -12.32 -6.17
N LYS A 3 -5.86 -11.89 -6.30
CA LYS A 3 -5.43 -10.91 -7.32
C LYS A 3 -5.66 -11.37 -8.76
N LEU A 4 -5.83 -12.68 -8.97
CA LEU A 4 -6.05 -13.31 -10.27
C LEU A 4 -7.52 -13.55 -10.59
N ILE A 5 -8.44 -13.31 -9.65
CA ILE A 5 -9.87 -13.48 -9.91
C ILE A 5 -10.34 -12.34 -10.84
N PRO A 6 -10.87 -12.67 -12.03
CA PRO A 6 -11.49 -11.68 -12.90
C PRO A 6 -12.68 -11.06 -12.17
N HIS A 7 -12.79 -9.74 -12.23
CA HIS A 7 -13.88 -8.99 -11.59
C HIS A 7 -14.31 -7.83 -12.48
N LEU A 8 -15.61 -7.51 -12.43
CA LEU A 8 -16.24 -6.43 -13.18
C LEU A 8 -17.40 -5.88 -12.33
N SER A 9 -17.69 -4.59 -12.47
CA SER A 9 -18.95 -4.01 -11.99
C SER A 9 -19.78 -3.50 -13.15
N THR A 10 -21.11 -3.61 -13.05
CA THR A 10 -22.03 -2.98 -14.01
C THR A 10 -22.12 -1.45 -13.78
N PRO A 11 -22.60 -0.69 -14.78
CA PRO A 11 -22.92 0.72 -14.62
C PRO A 11 -23.92 0.95 -13.48
N ASN A 12 -23.78 2.09 -12.80
CA ASN A 12 -24.75 2.56 -11.80
C ASN A 12 -25.78 3.46 -12.49
N HIS A 13 -27.05 3.04 -12.54
CA HIS A 13 -28.16 3.77 -13.15
C HIS A 13 -29.01 4.57 -12.16
N THR A 14 -28.52 4.76 -10.93
CA THR A 14 -29.22 5.50 -9.87
C THR A 14 -28.71 6.94 -9.77
N ASP A 15 -29.48 7.82 -9.15
CA ASP A 15 -29.07 9.20 -8.82
C ASP A 15 -28.10 9.27 -7.61
N GLY A 16 -27.68 8.12 -7.07
CA GLY A 16 -26.81 8.00 -5.90
C GLY A 16 -25.37 7.61 -6.24
N ILE A 17 -24.46 7.87 -5.31
CA ILE A 17 -23.04 7.50 -5.44
C ILE A 17 -22.81 6.08 -4.89
N ARG A 18 -22.10 5.24 -5.66
CA ARG A 18 -21.58 3.94 -5.20
C ARG A 18 -20.12 4.09 -4.77
N TRP A 19 -19.85 3.97 -3.48
CA TRP A 19 -18.50 3.90 -2.94
C TRP A 19 -18.03 2.44 -2.84
N SER A 20 -16.79 2.18 -3.23
CA SER A 20 -16.11 0.90 -3.01
C SER A 20 -14.68 1.16 -2.55
N LEU A 21 -14.23 0.42 -1.53
CA LEU A 21 -12.88 0.48 -1.00
C LEU A 21 -12.29 -0.93 -0.99
N ASP A 22 -11.19 -1.12 -1.72
CA ASP A 22 -10.45 -2.37 -1.77
C ASP A 22 -9.14 -2.27 -0.98
N LEU A 23 -9.06 -2.97 0.15
CA LEU A 23 -7.83 -3.12 0.91
C LEU A 23 -7.13 -4.44 0.55
N ARG A 24 -5.82 -4.38 0.31
CA ARG A 24 -5.00 -5.55 -0.01
C ARG A 24 -3.86 -5.66 0.98
N TYR A 25 -3.81 -6.78 1.68
CA TYR A 25 -2.73 -7.12 2.59
C TYR A 25 -1.76 -8.09 1.90
N GLN A 26 -0.50 -8.02 2.30
CA GLN A 26 0.55 -8.95 1.86
C GLN A 26 1.29 -9.46 3.08
N ARG A 27 1.89 -10.65 2.97
CA ARG A 27 2.71 -11.21 4.05
C ARG A 27 3.91 -10.29 4.31
N THR A 28 4.16 -9.98 5.58
CA THR A 28 5.35 -9.22 6.02
C THR A 28 6.63 -9.81 5.42
N GLY A 29 7.54 -8.95 4.96
CA GLY A 29 8.77 -9.33 4.26
C GLY A 29 8.62 -9.64 2.77
N THR A 30 7.40 -9.62 2.22
CA THR A 30 7.20 -9.76 0.76
C THR A 30 7.52 -8.44 0.06
N PRO A 31 8.41 -8.43 -0.96
CA PRO A 31 8.69 -7.23 -1.74
C PRO A 31 7.45 -6.68 -2.45
N THR A 32 7.23 -5.37 -2.35
CA THR A 32 6.04 -4.71 -2.90
C THR A 32 6.23 -4.21 -4.33
N GLY A 33 7.49 -4.04 -4.74
CA GLY A 33 7.88 -3.37 -5.98
C GLY A 33 7.58 -1.87 -5.98
N ARG A 34 7.30 -1.29 -4.80
CA ARG A 34 6.94 0.11 -4.58
C ARG A 34 7.56 0.63 -3.29
N ASP A 35 8.86 0.44 -3.16
CA ASP A 35 9.58 0.65 -1.89
C ASP A 35 9.77 2.14 -1.54
N TYR A 36 9.29 3.03 -2.43
CA TYR A 36 9.12 4.46 -2.18
C TYR A 36 7.83 4.82 -1.46
N TYR A 37 6.88 3.88 -1.30
CA TYR A 37 5.72 4.05 -0.41
C TYR A 37 5.99 3.42 0.94
N PRO A 38 5.39 3.95 2.02
CA PRO A 38 5.57 3.37 3.33
C PRO A 38 4.87 2.01 3.42
N VAL A 39 5.48 1.12 4.18
CA VAL A 39 4.90 -0.16 4.58
C VAL A 39 4.84 -0.22 6.10
N PHE A 40 3.86 -0.94 6.64
CA PHE A 40 3.71 -1.18 8.07
C PHE A 40 3.01 -2.51 8.30
N VAL A 41 3.19 -3.06 9.49
CA VAL A 41 2.49 -4.29 9.89
C VAL A 41 1.09 -3.90 10.35
N ALA A 42 0.08 -4.34 9.61
CA ALA A 42 -1.32 -4.10 9.96
C ALA A 42 -1.85 -5.13 10.99
N ARG A 43 -1.23 -6.31 11.07
CA ARG A 43 -1.57 -7.38 12.00
C ARG A 43 -0.42 -8.39 12.12
N SER A 44 -0.14 -8.86 13.33
CA SER A 44 0.84 -9.89 13.68
C SER A 44 0.42 -10.60 14.98
N ARG A 45 0.22 -11.91 14.92
CA ARG A 45 -0.09 -12.71 16.12
C ARG A 45 1.16 -13.04 16.94
N ASP A 46 2.29 -13.24 16.26
CA ASP A 46 3.54 -13.64 16.89
C ASP A 46 4.27 -12.44 17.53
N GLN A 47 4.04 -11.24 16.99
CA GLN A 47 4.64 -9.98 17.45
C GLN A 47 3.60 -8.84 17.41
N PRO A 48 2.61 -8.81 18.33
CA PRO A 48 1.55 -7.80 18.32
C PRO A 48 2.06 -6.37 18.48
N ASP A 49 3.17 -6.18 19.20
CA ASP A 49 3.78 -4.88 19.46
C ASP A 49 4.30 -4.20 18.17
N ASN A 50 4.50 -4.98 17.09
CA ASN A 50 4.91 -4.45 15.79
C ASN A 50 3.75 -3.88 14.96
N GLU A 51 2.50 -4.06 15.40
CA GLU A 51 1.33 -3.55 14.68
C GLU A 51 1.23 -2.03 14.77
N LEU A 52 1.03 -1.35 13.63
CA LEU A 52 0.75 0.08 13.62
C LEU A 52 -0.76 0.34 13.71
N THR A 53 -1.22 0.85 14.85
CA THR A 53 -2.63 1.18 15.11
C THR A 53 -2.96 2.66 14.90
N GLU A 54 -1.97 3.55 15.03
CA GLU A 54 -2.16 5.00 14.99
C GLU A 54 -2.27 5.51 13.55
N TYR A 55 -3.42 6.06 13.18
CA TYR A 55 -3.69 6.48 11.80
C TYR A 55 -2.88 7.72 11.41
N GLU A 56 -2.56 8.59 12.37
CA GLU A 56 -1.76 9.79 12.16
C GLU A 56 -0.36 9.43 11.69
N VAL A 57 0.24 8.38 12.29
CA VAL A 57 1.55 7.88 11.87
C VAL A 57 1.49 7.31 10.45
N TRP A 58 0.40 6.63 10.11
CA TRP A 58 0.17 6.16 8.74
C TRP A 58 0.06 7.34 7.76
N ARG A 59 -0.76 8.34 8.06
CA ARG A 59 -0.93 9.56 7.25
C ARG A 59 0.41 10.27 7.03
N ASP A 60 1.13 10.56 8.11
CA ASP A 60 2.37 11.34 8.06
C ASP A 60 3.44 10.64 7.22
N ARG A 61 3.57 9.31 7.35
CA ARG A 61 4.46 8.51 6.51
C ARG A 61 4.10 8.58 5.03
N TRP A 62 2.81 8.63 4.70
CA TRP A 62 2.35 8.78 3.31
C TRP A 62 2.61 10.17 2.77
N GLU A 63 2.33 11.22 3.54
CA GLU A 63 2.61 12.61 3.15
C GLU A 63 4.10 12.80 2.88
N GLN A 64 4.96 12.28 3.75
CA GLN A 64 6.41 12.30 3.56
C GLN A 64 6.84 11.56 2.29
N ALA A 65 6.34 10.35 2.06
CA ALA A 65 6.68 9.56 0.88
C ALA A 65 6.25 10.25 -0.43
N VAL A 66 5.04 10.82 -0.45
CA VAL A 66 4.51 11.56 -1.61
C VAL A 66 5.30 12.85 -1.86
N SER A 67 5.73 13.55 -0.80
CA SER A 67 6.58 14.74 -0.92
C SER A 67 7.99 14.40 -1.42
N LYS A 68 8.54 13.26 -1.00
CA LYS A 68 9.88 12.80 -1.39
C LYS A 68 9.95 12.41 -2.87
N ILE A 69 8.92 11.74 -3.39
CA ILE A 69 8.82 11.33 -4.80
C ILE A 69 7.43 11.67 -5.36
N PRO A 70 7.21 12.95 -5.74
CA PRO A 70 5.95 13.36 -6.35
C PRO A 70 5.79 12.76 -7.75
N PRO A 71 4.57 12.60 -8.28
CA PRO A 71 4.38 12.44 -9.72
C PRO A 71 4.96 13.67 -10.46
N PRO A 72 5.67 13.53 -11.59
CA PRO A 72 5.88 12.33 -12.40
C PRO A 72 7.14 11.51 -12.06
N ASP A 73 7.91 11.89 -11.03
CA ASP A 73 9.23 11.33 -10.71
C ASP A 73 9.20 9.91 -10.12
N ARG A 74 7.99 9.35 -9.96
CA ARG A 74 7.80 7.99 -9.47
C ARG A 74 8.29 6.98 -10.52
N PRO A 75 9.06 5.96 -10.11
CA PRO A 75 9.50 4.90 -11.00
C PRO A 75 8.32 4.24 -11.72
N ARG A 76 8.40 4.19 -13.04
CA ARG A 76 7.46 3.46 -13.90
C ARG A 76 7.80 1.98 -13.88
N ARG A 77 6.81 1.17 -14.27
CA ARG A 77 7.03 -0.28 -14.48
C ARG A 77 8.11 -0.58 -15.53
N SER A 78 8.32 0.34 -16.49
CA SER A 78 9.34 0.24 -17.53
C SER A 78 10.76 0.42 -17.02
N ASP A 79 10.95 1.00 -15.83
CA ASP A 79 12.24 1.51 -15.38
C ASP A 79 13.15 0.42 -14.79
N GLY A 80 12.77 -0.86 -14.97
CA GLY A 80 13.50 -2.03 -14.49
C GLY A 80 13.25 -2.35 -13.01
N ARG A 81 14.00 -3.34 -12.47
CA ARG A 81 13.99 -3.60 -11.03
C ARG A 81 14.60 -2.39 -10.32
N ILE A 82 13.75 -1.58 -9.70
CA ILE A 82 14.18 -0.64 -8.66
C ILE A 82 14.88 -1.48 -7.61
N GLN A 83 16.10 -1.12 -7.22
CA GLN A 83 16.74 -1.80 -6.11
C GLN A 83 15.83 -1.65 -4.89
N PRO A 84 15.46 -2.75 -4.22
CA PRO A 84 14.58 -2.66 -3.09
C PRO A 84 15.22 -1.80 -2.03
N CYS A 85 14.53 -0.74 -1.61
CA CYS A 85 14.96 0.02 -0.45
C CYS A 85 14.87 -0.93 0.75
N SER A 86 15.94 -1.09 1.51
CA SER A 86 15.93 -1.91 2.72
C SER A 86 14.78 -1.47 3.60
N VAL A 87 13.76 -2.30 3.72
CA VAL A 87 12.63 -2.07 4.62
C VAL A 87 13.12 -2.44 6.00
N GLU A 88 13.62 -1.45 6.74
CA GLU A 88 13.81 -1.58 8.18
C GLU A 88 12.42 -1.52 8.81
N ILE A 89 11.85 -2.71 9.08
CA ILE A 89 10.71 -2.82 9.98
C ILE A 89 11.28 -2.50 11.36
N GLN A 90 11.09 -1.26 11.80
CA GLN A 90 11.40 -0.89 13.17
C GLN A 90 10.57 -1.79 14.10
N SER A 91 11.28 -2.66 14.81
CA SER A 91 10.81 -3.45 15.95
C SER A 91 10.67 -2.60 17.21
#